data_AF-A0A1J4SYR9-F1
#
_entry.id   AF-A0A1J4SYR9-F1
#
_cell.length_a   1.000
_cell.length_b   1.000
_cell.length_c   1.000
_cell.angle_alpha   90.00
_cell.angle_beta   90.00
_cell.angle_gamma   90.00
#
_symmetry.space_group_name_H-M   'P 1'
#
loop_
_entity.id
_entity.type
_entity.pdbx_description
1 polymer ?
#
loop_
_entity_poly.entity_id
_entity_poly.type
_entity_poly.pdbx_seq_one_letter_code
_entity_poly.pdbx_strand_id
1 'polypeptide(L)'
;MAKRDACGGGLPPDMDKDTLRSMKEICAHTGYADNTIVTLVKEQGFPAAIIAGKWESSRALIAEWRLEQIRLSVSRAKAEIQEA
;
A
#
# COMPACT_ATOMS: atom_id res chain seq x y z
N MET A 1 -6.60 -20.49 -48.10
CA MET A 1 -5.48 -20.18 -47.16
C MET A 1 -6.04 -19.64 -45.85
N ALA A 2 -5.92 -20.40 -44.76
CA ALA A 2 -6.28 -19.94 -43.43
C ALA A 2 -5.15 -19.08 -42.85
N LYS A 3 -5.40 -17.79 -42.62
CA LYS A 3 -4.50 -16.95 -41.83
C LYS A 3 -4.86 -17.16 -40.36
N ARG A 4 -4.03 -17.98 -39.70
CA ARG A 4 -3.94 -18.08 -38.25
C ARG A 4 -3.02 -16.97 -37.80
N ASP A 5 -3.57 -15.92 -37.20
CA ASP A 5 -2.80 -14.99 -36.38
C ASP A 5 -3.41 -15.01 -34.99
N ALA A 6 -2.73 -15.77 -34.14
CA ALA A 6 -3.02 -15.97 -32.74
C ALA A 6 -2.52 -14.77 -31.91
N CYS A 7 -3.17 -14.57 -30.76
CA CYS A 7 -2.66 -13.82 -29.60
C CYS A 7 -2.54 -12.29 -29.74
N GLY A 8 -3.67 -11.63 -29.98
CA GLY A 8 -3.89 -10.27 -29.45
C GLY A 8 -4.22 -10.33 -27.95
N GLY A 9 -3.23 -10.68 -27.12
CA GLY A 9 -3.36 -10.59 -25.66
C GLY A 9 -3.40 -9.12 -25.25
N GLY A 10 -4.59 -8.52 -25.27
CA GLY A 10 -4.82 -7.21 -24.68
C GLY A 10 -4.56 -7.30 -23.19
N LEU A 11 -3.38 -6.88 -22.76
CA LEU A 11 -3.14 -6.55 -21.35
C LEU A 11 -4.23 -5.56 -20.91
N PRO A 12 -4.94 -5.80 -19.80
CA PRO A 12 -5.97 -4.89 -19.32
C PRO A 12 -5.35 -3.52 -19.02
N PRO A 13 -5.91 -2.41 -19.54
CA PRO A 13 -5.27 -1.09 -19.55
C PRO A 13 -5.36 -0.27 -18.25
N ASP A 14 -5.48 -0.86 -17.04
CA ASP A 14 -5.71 -0.04 -15.82
C ASP A 14 -5.05 -0.55 -14.52
N MET A 15 -3.99 -1.38 -14.57
CA MET A 15 -3.28 -1.79 -13.34
C MET A 15 -2.34 -0.72 -12.74
N ASP A 16 -2.00 0.34 -13.49
CA ASP A 16 -1.02 1.34 -13.04
C ASP A 16 -1.55 2.35 -12.00
N LYS A 17 -2.87 2.45 -11.79
CA LYS A 17 -3.44 3.47 -10.87
C LYS A 17 -3.29 3.12 -9.40
N ASP A 18 -3.14 1.85 -9.08
CA ASP A 18 -3.01 1.38 -7.71
C ASP A 18 -1.58 1.50 -7.16
N THR A 19 -0.58 1.58 -8.04
CA THR A 19 0.83 1.65 -7.64
C THR A 19 1.27 3.10 -7.41
N LEU A 20 1.94 3.34 -6.29
CA LEU A 20 2.59 4.60 -5.93
C LEU A 20 4.10 4.39 -6.11
N ARG A 21 4.74 5.09 -7.04
CA ARG A 21 6.13 4.81 -7.49
C ARG A 21 7.15 5.82 -6.97
N SER A 22 6.79 6.61 -5.96
CA SER A 22 7.68 7.59 -5.33
C SER A 22 7.24 7.93 -3.91
N MET A 23 8.20 8.31 -3.06
CA MET A 23 7.92 8.83 -1.72
C MET A 23 6.91 9.98 -1.77
N LYS A 24 7.06 10.89 -2.74
CA LYS A 24 6.11 12.01 -2.94
C LYS A 24 4.67 11.54 -3.21
N GLU A 25 4.49 10.48 -3.98
CA GLU A 25 3.16 9.93 -4.26
C GLU A 25 2.56 9.24 -3.03
N ILE A 26 3.40 8.52 -2.28
CA ILE A 26 3.02 7.89 -1.01
C ILE A 26 2.60 8.96 0.00
N CYS A 27 3.42 10.00 0.19
CA CYS A 27 3.11 11.14 1.06
C CYS A 27 1.84 11.86 0.61
N ALA A 28 1.67 12.13 -0.70
CA ALA A 28 0.47 12.78 -1.23
C ALA A 28 -0.80 11.93 -1.03
N HIS A 29 -0.69 10.60 -1.14
CA HIS A 29 -1.82 9.71 -0.93
C HIS A 29 -2.19 9.56 0.56
N THR A 30 -1.19 9.46 1.42
CA THR A 30 -1.38 9.17 2.85
C THR A 30 -1.59 10.43 3.69
N GLY A 31 -1.08 11.58 3.25
CA GLY A 31 -1.02 12.82 4.00
C GLY A 31 0.14 12.89 5.01
N TYR A 32 1.03 11.90 5.05
CA TYR A 32 2.16 11.88 5.97
C TYR A 32 3.41 12.54 5.39
N ALA A 33 4.28 13.03 6.28
CA ALA A 33 5.60 13.52 5.91
C ALA A 33 6.56 12.36 5.61
N ASP A 34 7.59 12.61 4.81
CA ASP A 34 8.56 11.60 4.38
C ASP A 34 9.21 10.87 5.56
N ASN A 35 9.61 11.64 6.59
CA ASN A 35 10.22 11.08 7.78
C ASN A 35 9.25 10.18 8.56
N THR A 36 7.96 10.55 8.60
CA THR A 36 6.92 9.71 9.20
C THR A 36 6.77 8.40 8.45
N ILE A 37 6.74 8.42 7.11
CA ILE A 37 6.67 7.18 6.31
C ILE A 37 7.86 6.27 6.61
N VAL A 38 9.09 6.81 6.65
CA VAL A 38 10.29 6.02 6.96
C VAL A 38 10.19 5.39 8.35
N THR A 39 9.74 6.15 9.35
CA THR A 39 9.51 5.64 10.70
C THR A 39 8.44 4.55 10.73
N LEU A 40 7.30 4.76 10.04
CA LEU A 40 6.23 3.77 9.94
C LEU A 40 6.68 2.48 9.27
N VAL A 41 7.52 2.57 8.22
CA VAL A 41 8.11 1.39 7.57
C VAL A 41 9.00 0.62 8.54
N LYS A 42 9.84 1.32 9.31
CA LYS A 42 10.79 0.70 10.25
C LYS A 42 10.14 0.11 11.49
N GLU A 43 9.18 0.81 12.07
CA GLU A 43 8.63 0.47 13.39
C GLU A 43 7.29 -0.27 13.32
N GLN A 44 6.48 -0.01 12.30
CA GLN A 44 5.08 -0.47 12.21
C GLN A 44 4.80 -1.32 10.97
N GLY A 45 5.83 -1.63 10.18
CA GLY A 45 5.71 -2.46 8.98
C GLY A 45 4.80 -1.83 7.91
N PHE A 46 4.86 -0.51 7.74
CA PHE A 46 4.09 0.18 6.70
C PHE A 46 4.44 -0.39 5.30
N PRO A 47 3.44 -0.63 4.43
CA PRO A 47 3.62 -1.39 3.19
C PRO A 47 4.25 -0.55 2.06
N ALA A 48 5.41 0.04 2.31
CA ALA A 48 6.24 0.70 1.32
C ALA A 48 7.67 0.15 1.37
N ALA A 49 8.26 -0.07 0.21
CA ALA A 49 9.59 -0.64 0.08
C ALA A 49 10.40 0.07 -1.00
N ILE A 50 11.73 -0.05 -0.94
CA ILE A 50 12.62 0.39 -2.01
C ILE A 50 12.81 -0.77 -2.99
N ILE A 51 12.20 -0.66 -4.17
CA ILE A 51 12.29 -1.65 -5.26
C ILE A 51 13.07 -1.00 -6.41
N ALA A 52 14.14 -1.65 -6.86
CA ALA A 52 15.02 -1.13 -7.92
C ALA A 52 15.50 0.32 -7.68
N GLY A 53 15.75 0.68 -6.43
CA GLY A 53 16.21 2.03 -6.04
C GLY A 53 15.12 3.09 -5.96
N LYS A 54 13.84 2.73 -6.11
CA LYS A 54 12.69 3.63 -6.00
C LYS A 54 11.76 3.19 -4.89
N TRP A 55 11.17 4.16 -4.20
CA TRP A 55 10.10 3.88 -3.26
C TRP A 55 8.85 3.44 -4.01
N GLU A 56 8.34 2.27 -3.67
CA GLU A 56 7.14 1.70 -4.26
C GLU A 56 6.18 1.23 -3.17
N SER A 57 4.89 1.39 -3.43
CA SER A 57 3.80 0.98 -2.55
C SER A 57 2.52 0.78 -3.37
N SER A 58 1.54 0.06 -2.83
CA SER A 58 0.20 -0.05 -3.41
C SER A 58 -0.83 0.66 -2.53
N ARG A 59 -1.81 1.32 -3.16
CA ARG A 59 -2.92 1.97 -2.45
C ARG A 59 -3.77 0.95 -1.70
N ALA A 60 -4.04 -0.21 -2.32
CA ALA A 60 -4.76 -1.31 -1.68
C ALA A 60 -4.03 -1.78 -0.40
N LEU A 61 -2.72 -2.02 -0.48
CA LEU A 61 -1.94 -2.45 0.69
C LEU A 61 -1.94 -1.40 1.81
N ILE A 62 -1.82 -0.12 1.47
CA ILE A 62 -1.91 0.98 2.44
C ILE A 62 -3.28 0.97 3.13
N ALA A 63 -4.36 0.80 2.38
CA ALA A 63 -5.71 0.75 2.93
C ALA A 63 -5.91 -0.44 3.87
N GLU A 64 -5.45 -1.63 3.47
CA GLU A 64 -5.50 -2.83 4.31
C GLU A 64 -4.69 -2.66 5.60
N TRP A 65 -3.46 -2.15 5.49
CA TRP A 65 -2.62 -1.87 6.67
C TRP A 65 -3.29 -0.87 7.62
N ARG A 66 -3.90 0.20 7.09
CA ARG A 66 -4.63 1.18 7.93
C ARG A 66 -5.77 0.53 8.70
N LEU A 67 -6.55 -0.33 8.04
CA LEU A 67 -7.65 -1.04 8.69
C LEU A 67 -7.13 -1.98 9.79
N GLU A 68 -6.01 -2.67 9.56
CA GLU A 68 -5.39 -3.51 10.57
C GLU A 68 -4.92 -2.69 11.78
N GLN A 69 -4.24 -1.56 11.56
CA GLN A 69 -3.82 -0.69 12.67
C GLN A 69 -5.00 -0.19 13.51
N ILE A 70 -6.11 0.16 12.87
CA ILE A 70 -7.35 0.55 13.56
C ILE A 70 -7.89 -0.62 14.37
N ARG A 71 -7.97 -1.82 13.80
CA ARG A 71 -8.44 -3.03 14.50
C ARG A 71 -7.59 -3.36 15.71
N LEU A 72 -6.27 -3.35 15.57
CA LEU A 72 -5.33 -3.58 16.66
C LEU A 72 -5.50 -2.53 17.76
N SER A 73 -5.66 -1.26 17.39
CA SER A 73 -5.89 -0.17 18.34
C SER A 73 -7.20 -0.34 19.11
N VAL A 74 -8.28 -0.70 18.42
CA VAL A 74 -9.60 -0.97 19.05
C VAL A 74 -9.53 -2.18 19.98
N SER A 75 -8.89 -3.27 19.56
CA SER A 75 -8.71 -4.46 20.40
C SER A 75 -7.91 -4.15 21.67
N ARG A 76 -6.87 -3.31 21.57
CA ARG A 76 -6.09 -2.84 22.72
C ARG A 76 -6.95 -2.03 23.68
N ALA A 77 -7.68 -1.04 23.17
CA ALA A 77 -8.58 -0.22 23.97
C ALA A 77 -9.70 -1.03 24.63
N LYS A 78 -10.24 -2.05 23.93
CA LYS A 78 -11.28 -2.94 24.48
C LYS A 78 -10.77 -3.78 25.65
N ALA A 79 -9.52 -4.24 25.61
CA ALA A 79 -8.91 -4.97 26.72
C ALA A 79 -8.78 -4.08 27.97
N GLU A 80 -8.47 -2.80 27.81
CA GLU A 80 -8.34 -1.86 28.93
C GLU A 80 -9.68 -1.49 29.59
N ILE A 81 -10.78 -1.54 28.84
CA ILE A 81 -12.13 -1.22 29.37
C ILE A 81 -12.76 -2.41 30.13
N GLN A 82 -12.37 -3.66 29.83
CA GLN A 82 -12.96 -4.83 30.50
C GLN A 82 -12.38 -5.12 31.90
N GLU A 83 -11.27 -4.47 32.28
CA GLU A 83 -10.64 -4.63 33.60
C GLU A 83 -10.88 -3.45 34.55
N ALA A 84 -11.75 -2.50 34.18
CA ALA A 84 -12.21 -1.39 35.00
C ALA A 84 -13.64 -1.66 35.54
#